data_AF-A0A4U5WI83-F1
#
_entry.id   AF-A0A4U5WI83-F1
#
_cell.length_a   1.000
_cell.length_b   1.000
_cell.length_c   1.000
_cell.angle_alpha   90.00
_cell.angle_beta   90.00
_cell.angle_gamma   90.00
#
_symmetry.space_group_name_H-M   'P 1'
#
loop_
_entity.id
_entity.type
_entity.pdbx_description
1 polymer ?
#
loop_
_entity_poly.entity_id
_entity_poly.type
_entity_poly.pdbx_seq_one_letter_code
_entity_poly.pdbx_strand_id
1 'polypeptide(L)' 'MSTDAPVCPECGAAMRAGGLALCLREDDGRRACRALWRCAGRHVWWRWADRVDSPLEKCPVPGAFR' A
#
# COMPACT_ATOMS: atom_id res chain seq x y z
N MET A 1 -5.22 -2.04 -16.47
CA MET A 1 -5.35 -3.04 -15.39
C MET A 1 -4.22 -4.05 -15.52
N SER A 2 -3.07 -3.72 -14.93
CA SER A 2 -2.03 -4.66 -14.51
C SER A 2 -1.27 -3.95 -13.40
N THR A 3 -1.82 -3.97 -12.19
CA THR A 3 -1.08 -3.48 -11.03
C THR A 3 -0.08 -4.57 -10.71
N ASP A 4 1.11 -4.47 -11.31
CA ASP A 4 2.19 -5.41 -10.98
C ASP A 4 2.40 -5.36 -9.47
N ALA A 5 2.34 -6.53 -8.85
CA ALA A 5 2.37 -6.65 -7.42
C ALA A 5 3.76 -6.19 -6.96
N PRO A 6 3.86 -5.12 -6.16
CA PRO A 6 5.16 -4.61 -5.79
C PRO A 6 5.93 -5.62 -4.94
N VAL A 7 7.24 -5.48 -4.96
CA VAL A 7 8.15 -6.24 -4.11
C VAL A 7 8.30 -5.52 -2.77
N CYS A 8 8.36 -6.29 -1.67
CA CYS A 8 8.57 -5.75 -0.35
C CYS A 8 9.97 -5.12 -0.23
N PRO A 9 10.09 -3.82 0.11
CA PRO A 9 11.39 -3.16 0.25
C PRO A 9 12.28 -3.75 1.35
N GLU A 10 11.69 -4.40 2.36
CA GLU A 10 12.44 -4.96 3.51
C GLU A 10 12.93 -6.39 3.29
N CYS A 11 12.19 -7.23 2.56
CA CYS A 11 12.54 -8.66 2.44
C CYS A 11 12.62 -9.17 1.01
N GLY A 12 12.39 -8.32 -0.01
CA GLY A 12 12.45 -8.72 -1.41
C GLY A 12 11.37 -9.70 -1.87
N ALA A 13 10.43 -10.08 -0.99
CA ALA A 13 9.34 -10.98 -1.33
C ALA A 13 8.24 -10.26 -2.12
N ALA A 14 7.62 -10.96 -3.08
CA ALA A 14 6.42 -10.49 -3.76
C ALA A 14 5.29 -10.21 -2.75
N MET A 15 4.58 -9.10 -2.94
CA MET A 15 3.46 -8.73 -2.08
C MET A 15 2.13 -9.14 -2.67
N ARG A 16 1.13 -9.29 -1.81
CA ARG A 16 -0.27 -9.50 -2.21
C ARG A 16 -1.08 -8.28 -1.79
N ALA A 17 -2.12 -7.98 -2.57
CA ALA A 17 -3.06 -6.93 -2.22
C ALA A 17 -3.80 -7.30 -0.92
N GLY A 18 -3.84 -6.39 0.04
CA GLY A 18 -4.46 -6.57 1.36
C GLY A 18 -5.75 -5.77 1.56
N GLY A 19 -6.13 -4.93 0.60
CA GLY A 19 -7.34 -4.10 0.65
C GLY A 19 -7.09 -2.65 0.23
N LEU A 20 -8.08 -1.80 0.48
CA LEU A 20 -8.03 -0.36 0.24
C LEU A 20 -8.41 0.38 1.53
N ALA A 21 -7.68 1.44 1.85
CA ALA A 21 -7.98 2.35 2.94
C ALA A 21 -8.27 3.75 2.37
N LEU A 22 -9.41 4.35 2.71
CA LEU A 22 -9.72 5.71 2.30
C LEU A 22 -8.96 6.69 3.20
N CYS A 23 -8.07 7.49 2.62
CA CYS A 23 -7.24 8.45 3.34
C CYS A 23 -7.40 9.85 2.74
N LEU A 24 -7.25 10.88 3.57
CA LEU A 24 -7.03 12.23 3.08
C LEU A 24 -5.58 12.33 2.60
N ARG A 25 -5.37 12.79 1.37
CA ARG A 25 -4.05 13.11 0.84
C ARG A 25 -3.77 14.57 1.14
N GLU A 26 -2.76 14.82 1.96
CA GLU A 26 -2.43 16.18 2.41
C GLU A 26 -1.98 17.06 1.24
N ASP A 27 -1.25 16.49 0.26
CA ASP A 27 -0.73 17.21 -0.92
C ASP A 27 -1.80 17.96 -1.74
N ASP A 28 -3.00 17.36 -1.88
CA ASP A 28 -4.07 17.90 -2.73
C ASP A 28 -5.41 18.07 -2.00
N GLY A 29 -5.48 17.77 -0.70
CA GLY A 29 -6.68 17.85 0.12
C GLY A 29 -7.79 16.88 -0.29
N ARG A 30 -7.52 15.92 -1.18
CA ARG A 30 -8.54 15.00 -1.69
C ARG A 30 -8.55 13.70 -0.89
N ARG A 31 -9.73 13.10 -0.75
CA ARG A 31 -9.83 11.72 -0.28
C ARG A 31 -9.56 10.77 -1.43
N ALA A 32 -8.57 9.91 -1.25
CA ALA A 32 -8.18 8.88 -2.21
C ALA A 32 -7.88 7.56 -1.48
N CYS A 33 -7.94 6.45 -2.21
CA CYS A 33 -7.65 5.15 -1.62
C CYS A 33 -6.14 4.89 -1.59
N ARG A 34 -5.64 4.42 -0.45
CA ARG A 34 -4.36 3.72 -0.31
C ARG A 34 -4.60 2.23 -0.54
N ALA A 35 -3.96 1.65 -1.55
CA ALA A 35 -3.90 0.21 -1.75
C ALA A 35 -2.90 -0.40 -0.76
N LEU A 36 -3.33 -1.42 -0.03
CA LEU A 36 -2.49 -2.16 0.89
C LEU A 36 -1.78 -3.31 0.21
N TRP A 37 -0.55 -3.53 0.65
CA TRP A 37 0.35 -4.57 0.18
C TRP A 37 0.97 -5.29 1.37
N ARG A 38 0.90 -6.61 1.37
CA ARG A 38 1.45 -7.45 2.44
C ARG A 38 2.36 -8.52 1.85
N CYS A 39 3.53 -8.70 2.44
CA CYS A 39 4.42 -9.81 2.10
C CYS A 39 4.25 -11.00 3.07
N ALA A 40 4.81 -12.15 2.72
CA ALA A 40 4.82 -13.34 3.59
C ALA A 40 5.53 -13.11 4.94
N GLY A 41 6.48 -12.16 4.99
CA GLY A 41 7.15 -11.70 6.22
C GLY A 41 6.30 -10.81 7.13
N ARG A 42 5.01 -10.62 6.82
CA ARG A 42 4.06 -9.77 7.57
C ARG A 42 4.37 -8.27 7.54
N HIS A 43 5.30 -7.80 6.71
CA HIS A 43 5.44 -6.36 6.45
C HIS A 43 4.22 -5.84 5.69
N VAL A 44 3.69 -4.71 6.15
CA VAL A 44 2.52 -4.05 5.57
C VAL A 44 2.93 -2.69 5.04
N TRP A 45 2.72 -2.52 3.74
CA TRP A 45 3.00 -1.30 3.01
C TRP A 45 1.73 -0.80 2.35
N TRP A 46 1.70 0.47 2.00
CA TRP A 46 0.62 1.03 1.22
C TRP A 46 1.11 2.06 0.20
N ARG A 47 0.31 2.26 -0.83
CA ARG A 47 0.59 3.17 -1.96
C ARG A 47 -0.72 3.80 -2.40
N TRP A 48 -0.70 5.01 -2.93
CA TRP A 48 -1.90 5.61 -3.52
C TRP A 48 -2.39 4.75 -4.70
N ALA A 49 -3.63 4.27 -4.60
CA ALA A 49 -4.23 3.37 -5.60
C ALA A 49 -4.43 4.06 -6.96
N ASP A 50 -4.59 5.39 -6.94
CA ASP A 50 -4.70 6.25 -8.12
C ASP A 50 -3.33 6.71 -8.67
N ARG A 51 -2.21 6.34 -8.04
CA ARG A 51 -0.85 6.72 -8.47
C ARG A 51 0.11 5.55 -8.36
N VAL A 52 0.23 4.76 -9.42
CA VAL A 52 1.10 3.57 -9.44
C VAL A 52 2.57 3.91 -9.19
N ASP A 53 3.02 5.09 -9.64
CA ASP A 53 4.40 5.56 -9.47
C ASP A 53 4.67 6.18 -8.10
N SER A 54 3.64 6.32 -7.25
CA SER A 54 3.87 6.80 -5.89
C SER A 54 4.63 5.76 -5.07
N PRO A 55 5.54 6.21 -4.18
CA PRO A 55 6.37 5.31 -3.40
C PRO A 55 5.51 4.44 -2.49
N LEU A 56 6.04 3.25 -2.18
CA LEU A 56 5.51 2.46 -1.07
C LEU A 56 5.89 3.11 0.25
N GLU A 57 4.89 3.31 1.09
CA GLU A 57 5.05 3.87 2.42
C GLU A 57 4.66 2.83 3.47
N LYS A 58 5.23 2.95 4.67
CA LYS A 58 4.86 2.07 5.79
C LYS A 58 3.42 2.36 6.18
N CYS A 59 2.62 1.31 6.33
CA CYS A 59 1.28 1.48 6.88
C CYS A 59 1.39 1.83 8.38
N PRO A 60 0.80 2.95 8.85
CA PRO A 60 0.88 3.38 10.25
C PRO A 60 0.03 2.51 11.17
N VAL A 61 -0.96 1.79 10.63
CA VAL A 61 -1.89 0.94 11.39
C VAL A 61 -1.90 -0.49 10.82
N PRO A 62 -0.75 -1.21 10.82
CA PRO A 62 -0.64 -2.51 10.17
C PRO A 62 -1.57 -3.56 10.78
N GLY A 63 -1.94 -3.43 12.06
CA GLY A 63 -2.87 -4.33 12.75
C GLY A 63 -4.36 -4.10 12.45
N ALA A 64 -4.71 -3.03 11.71
CA ALA A 64 -6.10 -2.77 11.32
C ALA A 64 -6.57 -3.68 10.17
N PHE A 65 -5.64 -4.38 9.51
CA PHE A 65 -5.89 -5.21 8.34
C PHE A 65 -5.63 -6.67 8.72
N ARG A 66 -6.67 -7.51 8.64
CA ARG A 66 -6.63 -8.93 9.01
C ARG A 66 -6.00 -9.76 7.88
#